data_AF-A0A950GAQ9-F1
#
_entry.id   AF-A0A950GAQ9-F1
#
_cell.length_a   1.000
_cell.length_b   1.000
_cell.length_c   1.000
_cell.angle_alpha   90.00
_cell.angle_beta   90.00
_cell.angle_gamma   90.00
#
_symmetry.space_group_name_H-M   'P 1'
#
loop_
_entity.id
_entity.type
_entity.pdbx_description
1 polymer ?
#
loop_
_entity_poly.entity_id
_entity_poly.type
_entity_poly.pdbx_seq_one_letter_code
_entity_poly.pdbx_strand_id
1 'polypeptide(L)' 'PDGREIAVVQIAGLIARRIVCELREGDSVRAGMRLGLIRFGSRTDLYLPEGVRPLVAEGQTMIGGETVIAELGP' A
#
# COMPACT_ATOMS: atom_id res chain seq x y z
N PRO A 1 1.54 -16.34 -10.75
CA PRO A 1 2.41 -15.34 -10.11
C PRO A 1 3.77 -15.34 -10.82
N ASP A 2 4.23 -14.18 -11.27
CA ASP A 2 5.53 -14.00 -11.95
C ASP A 2 6.72 -13.94 -10.99
N GLY A 3 6.47 -14.08 -9.68
CA GLY A 3 7.50 -14.10 -8.63
C GLY A 3 7.93 -12.72 -8.15
N ARG A 4 7.34 -11.64 -8.66
CA ARG A 4 7.65 -10.29 -8.20
C ARG A 4 7.01 -10.01 -6.85
N GLU A 5 7.77 -9.38 -5.97
CA GLU A 5 7.33 -9.04 -4.61
C GLU A 5 7.13 -7.53 -4.47
N ILE A 6 6.11 -7.17 -3.71
CA ILE A 6 5.80 -5.79 -3.32
C ILE A 6 5.79 -5.76 -1.80
N ALA A 7 6.40 -4.73 -1.21
CA ALA A 7 6.32 -4.52 0.23
C ALA A 7 5.50 -3.27 0.55
N VAL A 8 4.64 -3.40 1.56
CA VAL A 8 3.86 -2.29 2.11
C VAL A 8 4.22 -2.15 3.58
N VAL A 9 4.64 -0.95 3.98
CA VAL A 9 4.91 -0.63 5.38
C VAL A 9 3.90 0.40 5.84
N GLN A 10 3.13 0.02 6.87
CA GLN A 10 2.25 0.95 7.56
C GLN A 10 3.00 1.52 8.76
N ILE A 11 3.06 2.84 8.86
CA ILE A 11 3.73 3.54 9.96
C ILE A 11 2.65 4.32 10.69
N ALA A 12 2.57 4.18 12.02
CA ALA A 12 1.63 4.95 12.83
C ALA A 12 2.32 6.13 13.52
N GLY A 13 1.58 7.24 13.65
CA GLY A 13 2.06 8.46 14.27
C GLY A 13 2.12 8.38 15.79
N LEU A 14 2.82 9.36 16.38
CA LEU A 14 3.15 9.44 17.80
C LEU A 14 1.93 9.36 18.74
N ILE A 15 0.78 9.89 18.31
CA ILE A 15 -0.42 10.07 19.14
C ILE A 15 -1.24 8.78 19.23
N ALA A 16 -1.58 8.16 18.09
CA ALA A 16 -2.53 7.04 18.07
C ALA A 16 -1.89 5.66 17.99
N ARG A 17 -0.62 5.55 17.54
CA ARG A 17 0.26 4.35 17.54
C ARG A 17 -0.39 2.99 17.25
N ARG A 18 -1.52 2.94 16.55
CA ARG A 18 -2.33 1.74 16.38
C ARG A 18 -2.62 1.48 14.92
N ILE A 19 -1.96 0.45 14.42
CA ILE A 19 -2.19 -0.17 13.11
C ILE A 19 -3.04 -1.41 13.37
N VAL A 20 -4.12 -1.58 12.61
CA VAL A 20 -4.91 -2.80 12.60
C VAL A 20 -4.70 -3.46 11.25
N CYS A 21 -4.03 -4.61 11.25
CA CYS A 21 -3.96 -5.50 10.10
C CYS A 21 -4.88 -6.69 10.37
N GLU A 22 -5.86 -6.91 9.51
CA GLU A 22 -6.80 -8.04 9.63
C GLU A 22 -6.39 -9.22 8.74
N LEU A 23 -5.46 -8.98 7.81
CA LEU A 23 -4.94 -10.00 6.91
C LEU A 23 -3.97 -10.93 7.63
N ARG A 24 -3.99 -12.18 7.20
CA ARG A 24 -3.09 -13.25 7.63
C ARG A 24 -2.32 -13.78 6.42
N GLU A 25 -1.20 -14.43 6.68
CA GLU A 25 -0.45 -15.12 5.64
C GLU A 25 -1.35 -16.15 4.92
N GLY A 26 -1.28 -16.14 3.59
CA GLY A 26 -2.11 -16.98 2.73
C GLY A 26 -3.49 -16.38 2.37
N ASP A 27 -3.89 -15.26 2.96
CA ASP A 27 -5.15 -14.60 2.57
C ASP A 27 -5.06 -14.06 1.14
N SER A 28 -6.13 -14.31 0.37
CA SER A 28 -6.30 -13.69 -0.95
C SER A 28 -6.90 -12.30 -0.81
N VAL A 29 -6.29 -11.32 -1.46
CA VAL A 29 -6.80 -9.94 -1.51
C VAL A 29 -7.34 -9.58 -2.90
N ARG A 30 -8.18 -8.55 -2.95
CA ARG A 30 -8.76 -8.02 -4.20
C ARG A 30 -8.47 -6.52 -4.30
N ALA A 31 -8.47 -5.98 -5.52
CA ALA A 31 -8.37 -4.54 -5.72
C ALA A 31 -9.46 -3.80 -4.92
N GLY A 32 -9.09 -2.69 -4.27
CA GLY A 32 -9.97 -1.92 -3.38
C GLY A 32 -10.18 -2.50 -1.98
N MET A 33 -9.70 -3.72 -1.70
CA MET A 33 -9.75 -4.29 -0.35
C MET A 33 -8.79 -3.55 0.59
N ARG A 34 -9.20 -3.36 1.85
CA ARG A 34 -8.34 -2.75 2.86
C ARG A 34 -7.32 -3.77 3.35
N LEU A 35 -6.04 -3.40 3.26
CA LEU A 35 -4.95 -4.16 3.87
C LEU A 35 -4.95 -4.00 5.41
N GLY A 36 -5.29 -2.80 5.88
CA GLY A 36 -5.34 -2.47 7.29
C GLY A 36 -5.77 -1.02 7.51
N LEU A 37 -5.84 -0.61 8.78
CA LEU A 37 -6.22 0.73 9.20
C LEU A 37 -5.17 1.34 10.13
N ILE A 38 -4.62 2.48 9.72
CA ILE A 38 -3.79 3.34 10.57
C ILE A 38 -4.73 4.36 11.25
N ARG A 39 -4.92 4.25 12.56
CA ARG A 39 -5.81 5.19 13.27
C ARG A 39 -5.17 6.58 13.38
N PHE A 40 -5.99 7.62 13.17
CA PHE A 40 -5.63 9.06 13.23
C PHE A 40 -4.56 9.52 12.22
N GLY A 41 -4.37 8.77 11.13
CA GLY A 41 -3.51 9.16 10.02
C GLY A 41 -2.02 9.09 10.35
N SER A 42 -1.21 8.72 9.36
CA SER A 42 0.25 8.78 9.43
C SER A 42 0.84 8.60 8.03
N ARG A 43 1.59 7.51 7.77
CA ARG A 43 2.29 7.25 6.51
C ARG A 43 2.18 5.79 6.12
N THR A 44 2.08 5.54 4.83
CA THR A 44 2.27 4.21 4.23
C THR A 44 3.39 4.32 3.21
N ASP A 45 4.37 3.43 3.30
CA ASP A 45 5.41 3.30 2.30
C ASP A 45 5.08 2.08 1.41
N LEU A 46 5.21 2.26 0.09
CA LEU A 46 5.04 1.21 -0.91
C LEU A 46 6.36 1.04 -1.67
N TYR A 47 6.93 -0.16 -1.62
CA TYR A 47 8.15 -0.50 -2.32
C TYR A 47 7.80 -1.25 -3.60
N LEU A 48 8.23 -0.72 -4.73
CA LEU A 48 8.02 -1.31 -6.04
C LEU A 48 9.23 -2.17 -6.43
N PRO A 49 9.02 -3.26 -7.20
CA PRO A 49 10.11 -4.03 -7.78
C PRO A 49 11.02 -3.16 -8.66
N GLU A 50 12.25 -3.62 -8.85
CA GLU A 50 13.19 -2.98 -9.79
C GLU A 50 12.60 -2.91 -11.20
N GLY A 51 12.83 -1.79 -11.89
CA GLY A 51 12.33 -1.53 -13.24
C GLY A 51 10.87 -1.04 -13.32
N VAL A 52 10.10 -1.11 -12.23
CA VAL A 52 8.73 -0.58 -12.19
C VAL A 52 8.76 0.92 -11.94
N ARG A 53 8.09 1.68 -12.81
CA ARG A 53 7.99 3.14 -12.70
C ARG A 53 6.70 3.54 -11.96
N PRO A 54 6.77 4.45 -10.98
CA PRO A 54 5.58 5.08 -10.41
C PRO A 54 4.80 5.87 -11.48
N LEU A 55 3.47 5.83 -11.40
CA LEU A 55 2.52 6.59 -12.22
C LEU A 55 1.89 7.76 -11.43
N VAL A 56 2.47 8.09 -10.28
CA VAL A 56 2.03 9.17 -9.39
C VAL A 56 3.11 10.24 -9.27
N ALA A 57 2.70 11.44 -8.87
CA ALA A 57 3.61 12.57 -8.64
C ALA A 57 3.62 13.03 -7.18
N GLU A 58 4.71 13.69 -6.77
CA GLU A 58 4.79 14.35 -5.48
C GLU A 58 3.69 15.42 -5.33
N GLY A 59 3.05 15.47 -4.16
CA GLY A 59 1.94 16.39 -3.88
C GLY A 59 0.59 16.01 -4.50
N GLN A 60 0.51 14.92 -5.27
CA GLN A 60 -0.74 14.44 -5.83
C GLN A 60 -1.70 13.94 -4.74
N THR A 61 -2.95 14.41 -4.77
CA THR A 61 -4.04 13.85 -3.96
C THR A 61 -4.36 12.43 -4.42
N MET A 62 -4.49 11.50 -3.47
CA MET A 62 -4.85 10.11 -3.75
C MET A 62 -6.21 9.74 -3.17
N ILE A 63 -6.90 8.83 -3.87
CA ILE A 63 -8.14 8.19 -3.44
C ILE A 63 -7.83 6.71 -3.19
N GLY A 64 -8.07 6.26 -1.96
CA GLY A 64 -7.77 4.89 -1.56
C GLY A 64 -8.58 3.88 -2.36
N GLY A 65 -7.91 2.87 -2.92
CA GLY A 65 -8.53 1.84 -3.75
C GLY A 65 -8.78 2.25 -5.20
N GLU A 66 -8.52 3.49 -5.59
CA GLU A 66 -8.81 4.02 -6.93
C GLU A 66 -7.56 4.59 -7.63
N THR A 67 -6.72 5.35 -6.93
CA THR A 67 -5.51 5.92 -7.53
C THR A 67 -4.50 4.83 -7.87
N VAL A 68 -4.19 4.69 -9.14
CA VAL A 68 -3.16 3.75 -9.64
C VAL A 68 -1.77 4.30 -9.28
N ILE A 69 -0.97 3.50 -8.57
CA ILE A 69 0.37 3.91 -8.14
C ILE A 69 1.45 3.51 -9.15
N ALA A 70 1.33 2.32 -9.75
CA ALA A 70 2.26 1.81 -10.75
C ALA A 70 1.60 0.71 -11.59
N GLU A 71 2.14 0.49 -12.79
CA GLU A 71 1.86 -0.70 -13.59
C GLU A 71 3.05 -1.64 -13.50
N LEU A 72 2.80 -2.90 -13.11
CA LEU A 72 3.85 -3.92 -13.08
C LEU A 72 4.23 -4.36 -14.50
N GLY A 73 3.38 -4.13 -15.52
CA GLY A 73 3.58 -4.69 -16.85
C GLY A 73 3.39 -6.22 -16.88
N PRO A 74 3.48 -6.83 -18.08
CA PRO A 74 3.41 -8.28 -18.24
C PRO A 74 4.55 -9.03 -17.52
#